data_AF-A0A087UNG8-F1
#
_entry.id   AF-A0A087UNG8-F1
#
_cell.length_a   1.000
_cell.length_b   1.000
_cell.length_c   1.000
_cell.angle_alpha   90.00
_cell.angle_beta   90.00
_cell.angle_gamma   90.00
#
_symmetry.space_group_name_H-M   'P 1'
#
loop_
_entity.id
_entity.type
_entity.pdbx_description
1 polymer ?
#
loop_
_entity_poly.entity_id
_entity_poly.type
_entity_poly.pdbx_seq_one_letter_code
_entity_poly.pdbx_strand_id
1 'polypeptide(L)'
;MLYLDCLAQIFSEISTLAAYLCILISSAHSYSVDEACVNSSPKLCVAVCVLIQFFFQGTFLFLLFESVRMCSVLKEFVPGCCSPSSPFSLIFFGFGIPAVMTTVSAAIASDEFSDGDDNCWLNINGRAMLPSVLPNLIFGALTLFLLLSMFDADQPRSDVSPIRLMRGRVFLKTRWA
;
A
#
# COMPACT_ATOMS: atom_id res chain seq x y z
N MET A 1 -13.96 0.95 16.29
CA MET A 1 -12.50 0.77 16.45
C MET A 1 -11.99 -0.28 15.48
N LEU A 2 -12.48 -1.53 15.50
CA LEU A 2 -12.10 -2.56 14.51
C LEU A 2 -12.39 -2.21 13.03
N TYR A 3 -13.37 -1.34 12.78
CA TYR A 3 -13.83 -1.03 11.41
C TYR A 3 -12.74 -0.39 10.54
N LEU A 4 -11.88 0.46 11.11
CA LEU A 4 -10.89 1.19 10.32
C LEU A 4 -9.70 0.32 9.90
N ASP A 5 -9.29 -0.59 10.78
CA ASP A 5 -8.17 -1.51 10.55
C ASP A 5 -8.56 -2.52 9.47
N CYS A 6 -9.77 -3.09 9.58
CA CYS A 6 -10.32 -3.96 8.53
C CYS A 6 -10.46 -3.24 7.19
N LEU A 7 -10.85 -1.97 7.21
CA LEU A 7 -11.01 -1.17 6.00
C LEU A 7 -9.64 -0.79 5.38
N ALA A 8 -8.61 -0.54 6.19
CA ALA A 8 -7.23 -0.42 5.73
C ALA A 8 -6.76 -1.72 5.04
N GLN A 9 -6.98 -2.88 5.68
CA GLN A 9 -6.61 -4.17 5.12
C GLN A 9 -7.33 -4.45 3.80
N ILE A 10 -8.64 -4.19 3.73
CA ILE A 10 -9.40 -4.36 2.49
C ILE A 10 -8.83 -3.48 1.36
N PHE A 11 -8.45 -2.23 1.64
CA PHE A 11 -7.85 -1.38 0.62
C PHE A 11 -6.43 -1.80 0.22
N SER A 12 -5.67 -2.38 1.14
CA SER A 12 -4.37 -3.01 0.84
C SER A 12 -4.53 -4.17 -0.15
N GLU A 13 -5.48 -5.08 0.12
CA GLU A 13 -5.79 -6.22 -0.75
C GLU A 13 -6.34 -5.79 -2.11
N ILE A 14 -7.26 -4.79 -2.14
CA ILE A 14 -7.79 -4.24 -3.39
C ILE A 14 -6.67 -3.62 -4.22
N SER A 15 -5.77 -2.87 -3.59
CA SER A 15 -4.62 -2.26 -4.27
C SER A 15 -3.67 -3.33 -4.82
N THR A 16 -3.42 -4.39 -4.06
CA THR A 16 -2.61 -5.54 -4.49
C THR A 16 -3.23 -6.24 -5.70
N LEU A 17 -4.53 -6.52 -5.65
CA LEU A 17 -5.27 -7.13 -6.76
C LEU A 17 -5.25 -6.23 -8.00
N ALA A 18 -5.43 -4.91 -7.83
CA ALA A 18 -5.35 -3.97 -8.94
C ALA A 18 -3.94 -3.93 -9.56
N ALA A 19 -2.87 -3.97 -8.75
CA ALA A 19 -1.50 -4.05 -9.24
C ALA A 19 -1.28 -5.33 -10.07
N TYR A 20 -1.71 -6.50 -9.56
CA TYR A 20 -1.61 -7.76 -10.29
C TYR A 20 -2.44 -7.77 -11.58
N LEU A 21 -3.63 -7.18 -11.58
CA LEU A 21 -4.43 -7.01 -12.80
C LEU A 21 -3.71 -6.14 -13.83
N CYS A 22 -3.11 -5.02 -13.41
CA CYS A 22 -2.30 -4.18 -14.30
C CYS A 22 -1.10 -4.94 -14.87
N ILE A 23 -0.40 -5.74 -14.06
CA ILE A 23 0.70 -6.59 -14.52
C ILE A 23 0.21 -7.61 -15.56
N LEU A 24 -0.88 -8.32 -15.26
CA LEU A 24 -1.45 -9.31 -16.17
C LEU A 24 -1.81 -8.68 -17.52
N ILE A 25 -2.50 -7.54 -17.53
CA ILE A 25 -2.85 -6.81 -18.76
C ILE A 25 -1.61 -6.34 -19.52
N SER A 26 -0.53 -5.97 -18.82
CA SER A 26 0.72 -5.48 -19.41
C SER A 26 1.65 -6.57 -19.92
N SER A 27 1.50 -7.80 -19.44
CA SER A 27 2.37 -8.92 -19.80
C SER A 27 2.01 -9.45 -21.19
N ALA A 28 3.01 -9.54 -22.07
CA ALA A 28 2.87 -9.94 -23.47
C ALA A 28 2.19 -11.31 -23.71
N HIS A 29 2.02 -12.14 -22.68
CA HIS A 29 1.40 -13.45 -22.76
C HIS A 29 -0.11 -13.51 -22.46
N SER A 30 -0.72 -12.40 -22.05
CA SER A 30 -2.12 -12.37 -21.63
C SER A 30 -3.04 -11.83 -22.73
N TYR A 31 -3.68 -12.74 -23.45
CA TYR A 31 -4.90 -12.59 -24.25
C TYR A 31 -5.36 -11.15 -24.62
N SER A 32 -5.32 -10.83 -25.92
CA SER A 32 -6.12 -9.82 -26.64
C SER A 32 -5.67 -8.36 -26.75
N VAL A 33 -4.52 -7.96 -26.19
CA VAL A 33 -3.92 -6.68 -26.61
C VAL A 33 -2.93 -7.00 -27.72
N ASP A 34 -3.28 -6.62 -28.95
CA ASP A 34 -2.41 -6.75 -30.12
C ASP A 34 -1.02 -6.20 -29.76
N GLU A 35 0.05 -6.99 -29.95
CA GLU A 35 1.45 -6.56 -29.73
C GLU A 35 1.73 -5.22 -30.42
N ALA A 36 1.05 -5.00 -31.55
CA ALA A 36 1.01 -3.75 -32.31
C ALA A 36 0.44 -2.55 -31.53
N CYS A 37 -0.51 -2.72 -30.62
CA CYS A 37 -1.22 -1.65 -29.91
C CYS A 37 -0.42 -1.10 -28.71
N VAL A 38 0.30 -1.98 -27.99
CA VAL A 38 1.24 -1.61 -26.93
C VAL A 38 2.48 -0.94 -27.53
N ASN A 39 3.06 -1.53 -28.57
CA ASN A 39 4.20 -0.95 -29.29
C ASN A 39 3.83 0.32 -30.08
N SER A 40 2.56 0.50 -30.45
CA SER A 40 2.07 1.71 -31.14
C SER A 40 1.95 2.94 -30.23
N SER A 41 1.94 2.80 -28.90
CA SER A 41 1.63 3.92 -28.01
C SER A 41 2.52 3.97 -26.75
N PRO A 42 3.72 4.57 -26.81
CA PRO A 42 4.62 4.70 -25.65
C PRO A 42 3.96 5.37 -24.44
N LYS A 43 2.95 6.22 -24.67
CA LYS A 43 2.16 6.88 -23.62
C LYS A 43 1.29 5.92 -22.81
N LEU A 44 0.74 4.88 -23.43
CA LEU A 44 -0.11 3.89 -22.74
C LEU A 44 0.74 3.02 -21.82
N CYS A 45 1.92 2.65 -22.30
CA CYS A 45 2.92 1.89 -21.56
C CYS A 45 3.38 2.62 -20.29
N VAL A 46 3.71 3.91 -20.41
CA VAL A 46 4.05 4.77 -19.25
C VAL A 46 2.87 4.87 -18.29
N ALA A 47 1.65 5.04 -18.77
CA ALA A 47 0.46 5.12 -17.92
C ALA A 47 0.24 3.83 -17.09
N VAL A 48 0.42 2.66 -17.70
CA VAL A 48 0.31 1.37 -17.02
C VAL A 48 1.40 1.21 -15.96
N CYS A 49 2.64 1.59 -16.28
CA CYS A 49 3.74 1.56 -15.31
C CYS A 49 3.47 2.47 -14.10
N VAL A 50 2.96 3.69 -14.33
CA VAL A 50 2.56 4.62 -13.25
C VAL A 50 1.45 4.04 -12.38
N LEU A 51 0.46 3.38 -12.99
CA LEU A 51 -0.63 2.71 -12.27
C LEU A 51 -0.11 1.56 -11.39
N ILE A 52 0.79 0.72 -11.92
CA ILE A 52 1.41 -0.36 -11.17
C ILE A 52 2.13 0.19 -9.94
N GLN A 53 2.95 1.23 -10.12
CA GLN A 53 3.67 1.87 -9.02
C GLN A 53 2.71 2.46 -7.97
N PHE A 54 1.62 3.09 -8.42
CA PHE A 54 0.61 3.68 -7.55
C PHE A 54 -0.04 2.63 -6.65
N PHE A 55 -0.47 1.51 -7.24
CA PHE A 55 -1.13 0.44 -6.49
C PHE A 55 -0.19 -0.29 -5.53
N PHE A 56 1.07 -0.50 -5.90
CA PHE A 56 2.06 -1.06 -4.97
C PHE A 56 2.33 -0.12 -3.79
N GLN A 57 2.55 1.16 -4.04
CA GLN A 57 2.74 2.14 -2.97
C GLN A 57 1.50 2.24 -2.06
N GLY A 58 0.31 2.21 -2.64
CA GLY A 58 -0.95 2.14 -1.90
C GLY A 58 -1.03 0.94 -0.98
N THR A 59 -0.64 -0.24 -1.47
CA THR A 59 -0.61 -1.49 -0.69
C THR A 59 0.23 -1.33 0.58
N PHE A 60 1.49 -0.93 0.43
CA PHE A 60 2.39 -0.78 1.57
C PHE A 60 1.94 0.33 2.54
N LEU A 61 1.36 1.41 2.02
CA LEU A 61 0.86 2.50 2.86
C LEU A 61 -0.40 2.11 3.65
N PHE A 62 -1.34 1.38 3.05
CA PHE A 62 -2.51 0.87 3.77
C PHE A 62 -2.12 -0.15 4.84
N LEU A 63 -1.16 -1.03 4.54
CA LEU A 63 -0.59 -1.96 5.51
C LEU A 63 0.10 -1.23 6.69
N LEU A 64 0.78 -0.12 6.40
CA LEU A 64 1.35 0.75 7.43
C LEU A 64 0.26 1.39 8.29
N PHE A 65 -0.82 1.90 7.69
CA PHE A 65 -1.94 2.48 8.44
C PHE A 65 -2.65 1.47 9.33
N GLU A 66 -2.85 0.25 8.85
CA GLU A 66 -3.35 -0.86 9.67
C GLU A 66 -2.43 -1.09 10.87
N SER A 67 -1.12 -1.21 10.63
CA SER A 67 -0.13 -1.48 11.69
C SER A 67 -0.05 -0.34 12.72
N VAL A 68 -0.03 0.92 12.26
CA VAL A 68 -0.07 2.10 13.14
C VAL A 68 -1.33 2.10 13.99
N ARG A 69 -2.48 1.76 13.40
CA ARG A 69 -3.75 1.69 14.14
C ARG A 69 -3.75 0.60 15.19
N MET A 70 -3.31 -0.61 14.84
CA MET A 70 -3.16 -1.71 15.81
C MET A 70 -2.24 -1.31 16.95
N CYS A 71 -1.08 -0.71 16.65
CA CYS A 71 -0.17 -0.18 17.66
C CYS A 71 -0.81 0.89 18.54
N SER A 72 -1.59 1.83 17.97
CA SER A 72 -2.24 2.90 18.75
C SER A 72 -3.28 2.38 19.77
N VAL A 73 -3.84 1.20 19.52
CA VAL A 73 -4.77 0.52 20.44
C VAL A 73 -4.01 -0.20 21.55
N LEU A 74 -2.88 -0.83 21.21
CA LEU A 74 -2.14 -1.73 22.10
C LEU A 74 -1.06 -1.02 22.95
N LYS A 75 -0.41 0.01 22.39
CA LYS A 75 0.72 0.72 23.00
C LYS A 75 0.44 2.21 23.15
N GLU A 76 0.97 2.79 24.23
CA GLU A 76 0.77 4.21 24.56
C GLU A 76 1.70 5.16 23.82
N PHE A 77 2.82 4.67 23.28
CA PHE A 77 3.82 5.54 22.64
C PHE A 77 3.39 6.09 21.28
N VAL A 78 2.37 5.50 20.62
CA VAL A 78 1.90 5.99 19.31
C VAL A 78 0.91 7.13 19.53
N PRO A 79 1.26 8.38 19.16
CA PRO A 79 0.35 9.50 19.28
C PRO A 79 -0.89 9.25 18.41
N GLY A 80 -2.08 9.51 18.97
CA GLY A 80 -3.34 9.37 18.21
C GLY A 80 -3.42 10.23 16.94
N CYS A 81 -2.53 11.23 16.81
CA CYS A 81 -2.38 12.09 15.63
C CYS A 81 -1.84 11.36 14.40
N CYS A 82 -0.99 10.34 14.59
CA CYS A 82 -0.35 9.63 13.48
C CYS A 82 -1.29 8.66 12.76
N SER A 83 -2.56 8.61 13.15
CA SER A 83 -3.46 7.54 12.77
C SER A 83 -4.78 8.13 12.24
N PRO A 84 -5.22 7.75 11.02
CA PRO A 84 -6.33 8.43 10.33
C PRO A 84 -7.64 8.26 11.07
N SER A 85 -8.23 9.33 11.61
CA SER A 85 -9.37 9.27 12.56
C SER A 85 -10.71 8.89 11.93
N SER A 86 -10.82 8.98 10.60
CA SER A 86 -12.05 8.74 9.84
C SER A 86 -11.77 7.91 8.58
N PRO A 87 -12.78 7.18 8.05
CA PRO A 87 -12.62 6.41 6.81
C PRO A 87 -12.29 7.33 5.62
N PHE A 88 -12.84 8.55 5.61
CA PHE A 88 -12.51 9.56 4.60
C PHE A 88 -11.05 9.97 4.67
N SER A 89 -10.51 10.22 5.86
CA SER A 89 -9.10 10.55 6.05
C SER A 89 -8.19 9.40 5.60
N LEU A 90 -8.57 8.16 5.91
CA LEU A 90 -7.82 6.99 5.49
C LEU A 90 -7.77 6.86 3.96
N ILE A 91 -8.90 7.02 3.27
CA ILE A 91 -8.95 6.96 1.80
C ILE A 91 -8.15 8.12 1.20
N PHE A 92 -8.34 9.33 1.74
CA PHE A 92 -7.68 10.53 1.25
C PHE A 92 -6.15 10.43 1.36
N PHE A 93 -5.61 10.03 2.51
CA PHE A 93 -4.16 9.88 2.67
C PHE A 93 -3.63 8.62 2.01
N GLY A 94 -4.38 7.51 2.07
CA GLY A 94 -3.95 6.20 1.58
C GLY A 94 -3.83 6.12 0.06
N PHE A 95 -4.69 6.81 -0.68
CA PHE A 95 -4.54 6.97 -2.13
C PHE A 95 -3.88 8.29 -2.52
N GLY A 96 -4.08 9.36 -1.74
CA GLY A 96 -3.52 10.68 -2.07
C GLY A 96 -2.00 10.71 -2.02
N ILE A 97 -1.37 10.11 -1.01
CA ILE A 97 0.10 10.09 -0.90
C ILE A 97 0.72 9.33 -2.09
N PRO A 98 0.33 8.08 -2.41
CA PRO A 98 0.81 7.38 -3.60
C PRO A 98 0.56 8.17 -4.89
N ALA A 99 -0.61 8.80 -5.04
CA ALA A 99 -0.91 9.59 -6.24
C ALA A 99 0.07 10.76 -6.43
N VAL A 100 0.38 11.50 -5.36
CA VAL A 100 1.37 12.58 -5.44
C VAL A 100 2.76 12.02 -5.75
N MET A 101 3.17 10.95 -5.07
CA MET A 101 4.49 10.34 -5.26
C MET A 101 4.69 9.83 -6.69
N THR A 102 3.71 9.12 -7.25
CA THR A 102 3.80 8.60 -8.62
C THR A 102 3.71 9.70 -9.67
N THR A 103 2.87 10.73 -9.45
CA THR A 103 2.77 11.87 -10.38
C THR A 103 4.08 12.66 -10.42
N VAL A 104 4.71 12.92 -9.26
CA VAL A 104 6.01 13.59 -9.19
C VAL A 104 7.09 12.73 -9.84
N SER A 105 7.08 11.41 -9.60
CA SER A 105 8.03 10.48 -10.21
C SER A 105 7.90 10.47 -11.74
N ALA A 106 6.67 10.42 -12.25
CA ALA A 106 6.38 10.45 -13.68
C ALA A 106 6.74 11.80 -14.32
N ALA A 107 6.54 12.92 -13.62
CA ALA A 107 6.89 14.25 -14.11
C ALA A 107 8.41 14.46 -14.21
N ILE A 108 9.20 13.84 -13.33
CA ILE A 108 10.66 13.97 -13.31
C ILE A 108 11.34 13.02 -14.31
N ALA A 109 10.76 11.84 -14.54
CA ALA A 109 11.38 10.75 -15.28
C ALA A 109 10.58 10.31 -16.52
N SER A 110 9.82 11.21 -17.15
CA SER A 110 8.97 10.90 -18.31
C SER A 110 9.69 10.20 -19.47
N ASP A 111 10.98 10.52 -19.66
CA ASP A 111 11.75 10.08 -20.82
C ASP A 111 12.53 8.77 -20.59
N GLU A 112 12.68 8.32 -19.33
CA GLU A 112 13.38 7.07 -18.94
C GLU A 112 12.44 6.05 -18.27
N PHE A 113 11.12 6.28 -18.30
CA PHE A 113 10.16 5.49 -17.51
C PHE A 113 9.91 4.08 -18.09
N SER A 114 10.15 3.88 -19.38
CA SER A 114 9.93 2.61 -20.10
C SER A 114 11.13 2.33 -21.00
N ASP A 115 11.73 1.14 -20.90
CA ASP A 115 12.61 0.63 -21.95
C ASP A 115 11.69 0.19 -23.10
N GLY A 116 11.83 0.81 -24.27
CA GLY A 116 10.85 0.74 -25.35
C GLY A 116 10.72 -0.60 -26.06
N ASP A 117 11.37 -1.66 -25.59
CA ASP A 117 11.65 -2.81 -26.45
C ASP A 117 10.78 -4.06 -26.25
N ASP A 118 10.15 -4.36 -25.11
CA ASP A 118 9.31 -5.59 -25.04
C ASP A 118 8.23 -5.65 -23.93
N ASN A 119 8.35 -4.87 -22.85
CA ASN A 119 7.39 -4.94 -21.73
C ASN A 119 7.14 -3.56 -21.11
N CYS A 120 5.89 -3.28 -20.74
CA CYS A 120 5.50 -2.04 -20.06
C CYS A 120 5.83 -2.01 -18.57
N TRP A 121 7.07 -2.35 -18.26
CA TRP A 121 7.61 -2.33 -16.91
C TRP A 121 8.59 -1.18 -16.71
N LEU A 122 8.75 -0.81 -15.44
CA LEU A 122 9.68 0.22 -15.01
C LEU A 122 11.10 -0.19 -15.42
N ASN A 123 11.81 0.70 -16.11
CA ASN A 123 13.23 0.46 -16.40
C ASN A 123 14.03 0.45 -15.08
N ILE A 124 14.51 -0.73 -14.70
CA ILE A 124 15.26 -0.96 -13.45
C ILE A 124 16.63 -0.29 -13.50
N ASN A 125 17.19 -0.08 -14.70
CA ASN A 125 18.49 0.59 -14.88
C ASN A 125 18.36 2.12 -14.97
N GLY A 126 17.13 2.64 -15.04
CA GLY A 126 16.86 4.07 -15.17
C GLY A 126 16.77 4.81 -13.83
N ARG A 127 16.79 6.15 -13.90
CA ARG A 127 16.66 7.02 -12.71
C ARG A 127 15.26 6.93 -12.05
N ALA A 128 14.31 6.30 -12.72
CA ALA A 128 12.94 6.06 -12.25
C ALA A 128 12.81 4.92 -11.21
N MET A 129 13.83 4.07 -11.06
CA MET A 129 13.83 2.97 -10.08
C MET A 129 13.79 3.48 -8.64
N LEU A 130 14.68 4.42 -8.30
CA LEU A 130 14.86 4.94 -6.95
C LEU A 130 13.56 5.51 -6.33
N PRO A 131 12.82 6.43 -6.99
CA PRO A 131 11.60 6.99 -6.43
C PRO A 131 10.44 5.97 -6.34
N SER A 132 10.56 4.82 -7.00
CA SER A 132 9.59 3.73 -6.92
C SER A 132 9.88 2.79 -5.76
N VAL A 133 11.14 2.35 -5.63
CA VAL A 133 11.53 1.33 -4.65
C VAL A 133 11.72 1.92 -3.25
N LEU A 134 12.30 3.12 -3.15
CA LEU A 134 12.64 3.72 -1.87
C LEU A 134 11.43 3.94 -0.95
N PRO A 135 10.28 4.47 -1.41
CA PRO A 135 9.08 4.62 -0.56
C PRO A 135 8.55 3.28 -0.05
N ASN A 136 8.53 2.26 -0.90
CA ASN A 136 8.05 0.93 -0.55
C ASN A 136 8.94 0.29 0.54
N LEU A 137 10.26 0.44 0.44
CA LEU A 137 11.18 -0.01 1.47
C LEU A 137 10.97 0.73 2.80
N ILE A 138 10.76 2.04 2.77
CA ILE A 138 10.51 2.84 3.98
C ILE A 138 9.21 2.40 4.64
N PHE A 139 8.11 2.29 3.87
CA PHE A 139 6.82 1.85 4.40
C PHE A 139 6.90 0.41 4.94
N GLY A 140 7.54 -0.50 4.21
CA GLY A 140 7.74 -1.88 4.66
C GLY A 140 8.56 -1.97 5.95
N ALA A 141 9.66 -1.21 6.06
CA ALA A 141 10.49 -1.19 7.26
C ALA A 141 9.75 -0.63 8.48
N LEU A 142 8.98 0.45 8.31
CA LEU A 142 8.15 1.02 9.37
C LEU A 142 7.05 0.06 9.82
N THR A 143 6.36 -0.58 8.87
CA THR A 143 5.36 -1.61 9.15
C THR A 143 5.97 -2.76 9.93
N LEU A 144 7.11 -3.31 9.48
CA LEU A 144 7.80 -4.39 10.17
C LEU A 144 8.22 -3.99 11.59
N PHE A 145 8.79 -2.79 11.74
CA PHE A 145 9.16 -2.25 13.05
C PHE A 145 7.96 -2.13 14.00
N LEU A 146 6.81 -1.65 13.51
CA LEU A 146 5.59 -1.57 14.30
C LEU A 146 5.05 -2.95 14.69
N LEU A 147 5.07 -3.91 13.77
CA LEU A 147 4.66 -5.28 14.06
C LEU A 147 5.58 -5.95 15.09
N LEU A 148 6.90 -5.83 14.94
CA LEU A 148 7.86 -6.31 15.93
C LEU A 148 7.65 -5.64 17.28
N SER A 149 7.41 -4.33 17.27
CA SER A 149 7.06 -3.58 18.47
C SER A 149 5.79 -4.14 19.12
N MET A 150 4.78 -4.58 18.37
CA MET A 150 3.59 -5.20 18.97
C MET A 150 3.87 -6.55 19.64
N PHE A 151 4.78 -7.35 19.09
CA PHE A 151 5.15 -8.65 19.64
C PHE A 151 6.08 -8.55 20.85
N ASP A 152 6.90 -7.49 20.91
CA ASP A 152 7.71 -7.23 22.08
C ASP A 152 6.78 -6.88 23.25
N ALA A 153 6.75 -7.78 24.24
CA ALA A 153 5.80 -7.88 25.36
C ALA A 153 5.95 -6.75 26.39
N ASP A 154 6.08 -5.53 25.90
CA ASP A 154 6.13 -4.31 26.66
C ASP A 154 4.73 -3.99 27.21
N GLN A 155 4.68 -3.37 28.39
CA GLN A 155 3.47 -3.29 29.22
C GLN A 155 2.23 -2.85 28.40
N PRO A 156 1.16 -3.67 28.35
CA PRO A 156 -0.05 -3.28 27.67
C PRO A 156 -0.60 -2.01 28.32
N ARG A 157 -1.14 -1.11 27.50
CA ARG A 157 -1.81 0.13 27.90
C ARG A 157 -2.62 -0.08 29.20
N SER A 158 -2.29 0.62 30.27
CA SER A 158 -2.84 0.34 31.61
C SER A 158 -4.34 0.65 31.74
N ASP A 159 -4.91 1.30 30.71
CA ASP A 159 -6.29 1.79 30.68
C ASP A 159 -7.20 1.01 29.71
N VAL A 160 -6.89 -0.26 29.43
CA VAL A 160 -7.81 -1.13 28.68
C VAL A 160 -9.01 -1.46 29.56
N SER A 161 -10.09 -0.68 29.41
CA SER A 161 -11.32 -0.92 30.16
C SER A 161 -11.80 -2.37 29.95
N PRO A 162 -12.31 -3.04 31.00
CA PRO A 162 -12.68 -4.46 30.97
C PRO A 162 -13.70 -4.80 29.86
N ILE A 163 -14.50 -3.81 29.45
CA ILE A 163 -15.44 -3.90 28.32
C ILE A 163 -14.71 -4.13 26.99
N ARG A 164 -13.58 -3.47 26.74
CA ARG A 164 -12.81 -3.64 25.49
C ARG A 164 -12.12 -5.01 25.44
N LEU A 165 -11.67 -5.49 26.59
CA LEU A 165 -11.04 -6.80 26.74
C LEU A 165 -12.04 -7.94 26.54
N MET A 166 -13.25 -7.80 27.10
CA MET A 166 -14.40 -8.70 26.83
C MET A 166 -14.75 -8.73 25.34
N ARG A 167 -14.80 -7.56 24.68
CA ARG A 167 -15.13 -7.48 23.25
C ARG A 167 -14.08 -8.18 22.38
N GLY A 168 -12.79 -8.03 22.72
CA GLY A 168 -11.69 -8.75 22.07
C GLY A 168 -11.78 -10.27 22.24
N ARG A 169 -12.14 -10.75 23.45
CA ARG A 169 -12.37 -12.18 23.71
C ARG A 169 -13.55 -12.74 22.95
N VAL A 170 -14.66 -12.00 22.86
CA VAL A 170 -15.83 -12.40 22.06
C VAL A 170 -15.44 -12.49 20.59
N PHE A 171 -14.72 -11.50 20.07
CA PHE A 171 -14.28 -11.49 18.67
C PHE A 171 -13.36 -12.67 18.34
N LEU A 172 -12.39 -13.00 19.20
CA LEU A 172 -11.56 -14.19 19.06
C LEU A 172 -12.39 -15.47 19.08
N LYS A 173 -13.41 -15.55 19.93
CA LYS A 173 -14.28 -16.73 20.06
C LYS A 173 -15.21 -16.91 18.85
N THR A 174 -15.66 -15.81 18.24
CA THR A 174 -16.54 -15.84 17.05
C THR A 174 -15.77 -15.94 15.74
N ARG A 175 -14.46 -15.67 15.72
CA ARG A 175 -13.64 -15.77 14.50
C ARG A 175 -13.32 -17.22 14.11
N TRP A 176 -13.44 -18.15 15.06
CA TRP A 176 -13.10 -19.57 14.89
C TRP A 176 -14.26 -20.53 15.20
N ALA A 177 -15.48 -20.01 15.32
CA ALA A 177 -16.71 -20.78 15.49
C ALA A 177 -17.57 -20.63 14.23
#